data_AF-A0A7S2HZD5-F1
#
_entry.id   AF-A0A7S2HZD5-F1
#
_cell.length_a   1.000
_cell.length_b   1.000
_cell.length_c   1.000
_cell.angle_alpha   90.00
_cell.angle_beta   90.00
_cell.angle_gamma   90.00
#
_symmetry.space_group_name_H-M   'P 1'
#
loop_
_entity.id
_entity.type
_entity.pdbx_description
1 polymer ?
#
loop_
_entity_poly.entity_id
_entity_poly.type
_entity_poly.pdbx_seq_one_letter_code
_entity_poly.pdbx_strand_id
1 'polypeptide(L)'
;LHGPSAPRLFVNEHQDGAGHRMKNILDGLAVAAKNRMNFGGVLAAPNVVTQHGHNFRTLADAFFGPGATDQLFVSRQTNLTHRFRNVLELEQSRPVFTPESAVYVPAANEGPGP
;
A
#
# COMPACT_ATOMS: atom_id res chain seq x y z
N LEU A 1 12.87 -10.05 1.55
CA LEU A 1 12.59 -8.88 2.42
C LEU A 1 13.88 -8.09 2.56
N HIS A 2 13.80 -6.75 2.49
CA HIS A 2 14.98 -5.91 2.62
C HIS A 2 15.34 -5.75 4.10
N GLY A 3 16.52 -5.19 4.41
CA GLY A 3 16.91 -4.93 5.79
C GLY A 3 15.83 -4.16 6.55
N PRO A 4 15.75 -4.28 7.89
CA PRO A 4 14.69 -3.67 8.70
C PRO A 4 14.60 -2.14 8.55
N SER A 5 15.72 -1.52 8.19
CA SER A 5 15.87 -0.09 7.96
C SER A 5 15.61 0.34 6.51
N ALA A 6 15.26 -0.56 5.60
CA ALA A 6 14.90 -0.15 4.23
C ALA A 6 13.63 0.72 4.24
N PRO A 7 13.50 1.66 3.28
CA PRO A 7 12.30 2.49 3.15
C PRO A 7 11.05 1.62 3.04
N ARG A 8 9.91 2.16 3.50
CA ARG A 8 8.63 1.46 3.52
C ARG A 8 7.64 2.12 2.59
N LEU A 9 7.06 1.36 1.67
CA LEU A 9 6.03 1.83 0.75
C LEU A 9 4.63 1.58 1.33
N PHE A 10 3.82 2.63 1.40
CA PHE A 10 2.43 2.61 1.81
C PHE A 10 1.52 2.94 0.62
N VAL A 11 0.40 2.24 0.51
CA VAL A 11 -0.63 2.50 -0.51
C VAL A 11 -1.98 2.79 0.15
N ASN A 12 -2.92 3.43 -0.54
CA ASN A 12 -4.27 3.57 0.02
C ASN A 12 -5.04 2.25 -0.05
N GLU A 13 -5.97 2.08 0.89
CA GLU A 13 -7.08 1.17 0.67
C GLU A 13 -7.96 1.72 -0.46
N HIS A 14 -8.10 0.94 -1.54
CA HIS A 14 -8.98 1.28 -2.64
C HIS A 14 -10.45 1.24 -2.18
N GLN A 15 -11.30 2.13 -2.67
CA GLN A 15 -12.70 2.21 -2.20
C GLN A 15 -13.67 1.30 -2.95
N ASP A 16 -13.23 0.74 -4.08
CA ASP A 16 -14.01 -0.17 -4.92
C ASP A 16 -14.09 -1.60 -4.36
N GLY A 17 -14.58 -2.55 -5.16
CA GLY A 17 -14.76 -3.96 -4.81
C GLY A 17 -13.49 -4.67 -4.30
N ALA A 18 -13.71 -5.79 -3.60
CA ALA A 18 -12.66 -6.58 -2.94
C ALA A 18 -11.52 -6.99 -3.89
N GLY A 19 -11.83 -7.29 -5.16
CA GLY A 19 -10.81 -7.62 -6.18
C GLY A 19 -9.85 -6.46 -6.46
N HIS A 20 -10.37 -5.23 -6.64
CA HIS A 20 -9.53 -4.04 -6.84
C HIS A 20 -8.72 -3.70 -5.60
N ARG A 21 -9.28 -3.89 -4.40
CA ARG A 21 -8.53 -3.72 -3.15
C ARG A 21 -7.36 -4.69 -3.06
N MET A 22 -7.60 -5.98 -3.31
CA MET A 22 -6.55 -7.00 -3.29
C MET A 22 -5.48 -6.72 -4.35
N LYS A 23 -5.90 -6.37 -5.57
CA LYS A 23 -4.98 -5.99 -6.65
C LYS A 23 -4.06 -4.84 -6.22
N ASN A 24 -4.59 -3.79 -5.59
CA ASN A 24 -3.76 -2.66 -5.16
C ASN A 24 -2.72 -3.05 -4.09
N ILE A 25 -3.03 -4.00 -3.20
CA ILE A 25 -2.07 -4.54 -2.22
C ILE A 25 -0.93 -5.29 -2.94
N LEU A 26 -1.28 -6.17 -3.87
CA LEU A 26 -0.31 -6.96 -4.64
C LEU A 26 0.58 -6.07 -5.51
N ASP A 27 -0.01 -5.06 -6.16
CA ASP A 27 0.73 -4.08 -6.95
C ASP A 27 1.68 -3.27 -6.04
N GLY A 28 1.23 -2.85 -4.86
CA GLY A 28 2.06 -2.18 -3.85
C GLY A 28 3.26 -3.02 -3.40
N LEU A 29 3.04 -4.32 -3.14
CA LEU A 29 4.11 -5.27 -2.83
C LEU A 29 5.13 -5.37 -3.98
N ALA A 30 4.66 -5.44 -5.22
CA ALA A 30 5.53 -5.53 -6.40
C ALA A 30 6.35 -4.24 -6.59
N VAL A 31 5.74 -3.06 -6.44
CA VAL A 31 6.43 -1.77 -6.53
C VAL A 31 7.47 -1.64 -5.43
N ALA A 32 7.15 -2.04 -4.20
CA ALA A 32 8.10 -2.03 -3.09
C ALA A 32 9.32 -2.91 -3.41
N ALA A 33 9.08 -4.16 -3.83
CA ALA A 33 10.15 -5.09 -4.18
C ALA A 33 11.03 -4.58 -5.33
N LYS A 34 10.43 -4.05 -6.41
CA LYS A 34 11.14 -3.47 -7.56
C LYS A 34 12.07 -2.33 -7.14
N ASN A 35 11.62 -1.50 -6.19
CA ASN A 35 12.32 -0.31 -5.73
C ASN A 35 13.18 -0.54 -4.46
N ARG A 36 13.41 -1.80 -4.09
CA ARG A 36 14.20 -2.21 -2.90
C ARG A 36 13.68 -1.65 -1.58
N MET A 37 12.36 -1.52 -1.47
CA MET A 37 11.64 -1.06 -0.29
C MET A 37 10.92 -2.23 0.38
N ASN A 38 10.68 -2.12 1.69
CA ASN A 38 9.72 -2.98 2.37
C ASN A 38 8.30 -2.48 2.08
N PHE A 39 7.32 -3.38 2.07
CA PHE A 39 5.92 -2.97 2.06
C PHE A 39 5.53 -2.53 3.47
N GLY A 40 5.11 -1.27 3.61
CA GLY A 40 4.74 -0.64 4.87
C GLY A 40 3.29 -0.90 5.27
N GLY A 41 2.43 -1.21 4.30
CA GLY A 41 1.03 -1.52 4.51
C GLY A 41 0.08 -0.66 3.69
N VAL A 42 -1.19 -0.76 4.05
CA VAL A 42 -2.34 -0.15 3.40
C VAL A 42 -2.94 0.86 4.36
N LEU A 43 -3.03 2.12 3.95
CA LEU A 43 -3.69 3.16 4.71
C LEU A 43 -5.20 2.97 4.63
N ALA A 44 -5.82 2.60 5.75
CA ALA A 44 -7.24 2.30 5.81
C ALA A 44 -8.10 3.48 5.32
N ALA A 45 -9.14 3.20 4.54
CA ALA A 45 -10.09 4.22 4.11
C ALA A 45 -11.08 4.54 5.24
N PRO A 46 -11.46 5.82 5.45
CA PRO A 46 -12.33 6.20 6.56
C PRO A 46 -13.76 5.63 6.44
N ASN A 47 -14.23 5.40 5.22
CA ASN A 47 -15.58 4.89 4.93
C ASN A 47 -15.48 3.66 4.03
N VAL A 48 -15.03 2.53 4.57
CA VAL A 48 -15.13 1.25 3.86
C VAL A 48 -16.59 0.83 3.88
N VAL A 49 -17.37 1.33 2.93
CA VAL A 49 -18.70 0.79 2.68
C VAL A 49 -18.47 -0.62 2.17
N THR A 50 -18.76 -1.63 3.01
CA THR A 50 -18.79 -3.03 2.61
C THR A 50 -19.84 -3.18 1.51
N GLN A 51 -19.42 -3.01 0.25
CA GLN A 51 -20.28 -3.32 -0.88
C GLN A 51 -20.58 -4.82 -0.79
N HIS A 52 -21.84 -5.14 -0.52
CA HIS A 52 -22.39 -6.49 -0.45
C HIS A 52 -21.97 -7.37 0.74
N GLY A 53 -21.80 -6.79 1.94
CA GLY A 53 -21.71 -7.58 3.19
C GLY A 53 -20.48 -8.49 3.34
N HIS A 54 -19.57 -8.49 2.37
CA HIS A 54 -18.30 -9.20 2.46
C HIS A 54 -17.27 -8.32 3.15
N ASN A 55 -16.83 -8.76 4.33
CA ASN A 55 -15.73 -8.12 5.05
C ASN A 55 -14.42 -8.41 4.29
N PHE A 56 -13.91 -7.41 3.56
CA PHE A 56 -12.63 -7.54 2.83
C PHE A 56 -11.48 -7.97 3.75
N ARG A 57 -11.54 -7.64 5.04
CA ARG A 57 -10.52 -8.06 6.01
C ARG A 57 -10.49 -9.58 6.19
N THR A 58 -11.64 -10.24 6.22
CA THR A 58 -11.73 -11.71 6.24
C THR A 58 -11.11 -12.33 4.97
N LEU A 59 -11.30 -11.69 3.82
CA LEU A 59 -10.66 -12.13 2.57
C LEU A 59 -9.13 -11.96 2.64
N ALA A 60 -8.67 -10.83 3.18
CA ALA A 60 -7.24 -10.58 3.35
C ALA A 60 -6.59 -11.60 4.30
N ASP A 61 -7.24 -11.93 5.42
CA ASP A 61 -6.76 -12.97 6.34
C ASP A 61 -6.79 -14.37 5.72
N ALA A 62 -7.81 -14.70 4.92
CA ALA A 62 -7.87 -15.98 4.22
C ALA A 62 -6.74 -16.11 3.17
N PHE A 63 -6.35 -15.00 2.53
CA PHE A 63 -5.33 -14.99 1.49
C PHE A 63 -3.90 -14.95 2.03
N PHE A 64 -3.62 -14.08 3.00
CA PHE A 64 -2.28 -13.84 3.54
C PHE A 64 -2.00 -14.59 4.85
N GLY A 65 -3.03 -15.20 5.45
CA GLY A 65 -2.96 -15.93 6.70
C GLY A 65 -3.66 -15.22 7.86
N PRO A 66 -4.04 -15.96 8.92
CA PRO A 66 -4.73 -15.38 10.08
C PRO A 66 -3.95 -14.21 10.71
N GLY A 67 -4.64 -13.10 10.97
CA GLY A 67 -4.04 -11.89 11.56
C GLY A 67 -3.25 -11.02 10.57
N ALA A 68 -3.29 -11.33 9.27
CA ALA A 68 -2.66 -10.49 8.25
C ALA A 68 -3.26 -9.09 8.20
N THR A 69 -4.57 -8.95 8.45
CA THR A 69 -5.25 -7.64 8.46
C THR A 69 -4.60 -6.66 9.42
N ASP A 70 -4.29 -7.09 10.65
CA ASP A 70 -3.72 -6.22 11.68
C ASP A 70 -2.30 -5.75 11.32
N GLN A 71 -1.61 -6.51 10.47
CA GLN A 71 -0.27 -6.20 9.99
C GLN A 71 -0.28 -5.39 8.69
N LEU A 72 -1.24 -5.68 7.81
CA LEU A 72 -1.35 -5.06 6.50
C LEU A 72 -1.96 -3.67 6.57
N PHE A 73 -2.94 -3.44 7.45
CA PHE A 73 -3.67 -2.17 7.47
C PHE A 73 -3.18 -1.29 8.60
N VAL A 74 -2.72 -0.11 8.22
CA VAL A 74 -2.19 0.89 9.14
C VAL A 74 -3.10 2.11 9.21
N SER A 75 -3.06 2.81 10.35
CA SER A 75 -3.77 4.07 10.51
C SER A 75 -3.26 5.11 9.51
N ARG A 76 -4.19 5.92 8.96
CA ARG A 76 -3.88 7.07 8.12
C ARG A 76 -3.01 8.13 8.81
N GLN A 77 -2.89 8.07 10.13
CA GLN A 77 -2.03 8.95 10.94
C GLN A 77 -0.53 8.56 10.87
N THR A 78 -0.17 7.58 10.05
CA THR A 78 1.23 7.24 9.80
C THR A 78 1.99 8.47 9.26
N ASN A 79 3.14 8.78 9.86
CA ASN A 79 4.00 9.88 9.41
C ASN A 79 4.67 9.53 8.08
N LEU A 80 4.03 9.91 6.97
CA LEU A 80 4.55 9.71 5.62
C LEU A 80 5.58 10.80 5.30
N THR A 81 6.83 10.40 5.08
CA THR A 81 7.96 11.28 4.75
C THR A 81 7.88 11.78 3.30
N HIS A 82 7.53 10.90 2.37
CA HIS A 82 7.47 11.20 0.94
C HIS A 82 6.13 10.79 0.35
N ARG A 83 5.56 11.66 -0.50
CA ARG A 83 4.27 11.42 -1.15
C ARG A 83 4.43 11.64 -2.65
N PHE A 84 4.02 10.65 -3.44
CA PHE A 84 4.03 10.70 -4.89
C PHE A 84 2.61 10.51 -5.41
N ARG A 85 2.29 11.05 -6.58
CA ARG A 85 0.96 10.95 -7.20
C ARG A 85 0.75 9.59 -7.85
N ASN A 86 1.80 8.97 -8.36
CA ASN A 86 1.77 7.66 -9.00
C ASN A 86 3.16 7.00 -8.94
N VAL A 87 3.22 5.74 -9.38
CA VAL A 87 4.48 4.96 -9.40
C VAL A 87 5.51 5.56 -10.35
N LEU A 88 5.08 6.14 -11.47
CA LEU A 88 6.00 6.75 -12.43
C LEU A 88 6.78 7.91 -11.80
N GLU A 89 6.10 8.79 -11.06
CA GLU A 89 6.73 9.90 -10.35
C GLU A 89 7.71 9.40 -9.27
N LEU A 90 7.33 8.35 -8.52
CA LEU A 90 8.22 7.68 -7.57
C LEU A 90 9.49 7.18 -8.24
N GLU A 91 9.37 6.46 -9.37
CA GLU A 91 10.52 5.88 -10.08
C GLU A 91 11.39 6.95 -10.76
N GLN A 92 10.78 8.03 -11.25
CA GLN A 92 11.48 9.16 -11.87
C GLN A 92 12.22 10.04 -10.85
N SER A 93 11.67 10.18 -9.64
CA SER A 93 12.24 11.04 -8.60
C SER A 93 13.60 10.56 -8.07
N ARG A 94 14.00 9.31 -8.41
CA ARG A 94 15.24 8.65 -7.96
C ARG A 94 15.68 9.07 -6.55
N PRO A 95 14.83 9.00 -5.51
CA PRO A 95 15.23 9.50 -4.22
C PRO A 95 16.24 8.52 -3.64
N VAL A 96 17.36 9.03 -3.15
CA VAL A 96 18.11 8.29 -2.12
C VAL A 96 17.25 8.37 -0.87
N PHE A 97 16.24 7.51 -0.78
CA PHE A 97 15.43 7.41 0.42
C PHE A 97 16.35 7.11 1.58
N THR A 98 16.26 7.91 2.65
CA THR A 98 16.98 7.57 3.87
C THR A 98 16.44 6.25 4.40
N PRO A 99 17.26 5.49 5.13
CA PRO A 99 16.75 4.38 5.90
C PRO A 99 15.52 4.81 6.72
N GLU A 100 14.54 3.93 6.82
CA GLU A 100 13.28 4.12 7.55
C GLU A 100 12.30 5.15 6.96
N SER A 101 12.60 5.71 5.78
CA SER A 101 11.66 6.61 5.07
C SER A 101 10.30 5.94 4.84
N ALA A 102 9.22 6.65 5.18
CA ALA A 102 7.85 6.25 4.86
C ALA A 102 7.41 6.90 3.54
N VAL A 103 7.31 6.07 2.50
CA VAL A 103 7.00 6.48 1.13
C VAL A 103 5.55 6.15 0.83
N TYR A 104 4.82 7.07 0.20
CA TYR A 104 3.40 6.89 -0.11
C TYR A 104 3.10 7.10 -1.59
N VAL A 105 2.25 6.22 -2.12
CA VAL A 105 1.63 6.33 -3.46
C VAL A 105 0.14 6.01 -3.31
N PRO A 106 -0.80 6.81 -3.87
CA PRO A 106 -2.24 6.59 -3.69
C PRO A 106 -2.72 5.24 -4.25
N ALA A 107 -2.32 4.90 -5.48
CA ALA A 107 -2.58 3.60 -6.08
C ALA A 107 -1.35 3.16 -6.88
N ALA A 108 -0.98 1.89 -6.75
CA ALA A 108 0.19 1.35 -7.43
C ALA A 108 -0.05 1.11 -8.94
N ASN A 109 -1.30 1.23 -9.41
CA ASN A 109 -1.69 0.95 -10.79
C ASN A 109 -2.49 2.07 -11.48
N GLU A 110 -2.69 3.20 -10.83
CA GLU A 110 -3.30 4.35 -11.51
C GLU A 110 -2.18 5.13 -12.20
N GLY A 111 -2.11 4.99 -13.53
CA GLY A 111 -1.45 5.99 -14.37
C GLY A 111 -2.11 7.36 -14.16
N PRO A 112 -1.51 8.46 -14.65
CA PRO A 112 -2.21 9.74 -14.62
C PRO A 112 -3.60 9.53 -15.25
N GLY A 113 -4.65 9.77 -14.47
CA GLY A 113 -5.99 9.86 -15.02
C GLY A 113 -5.98 10.85 -16.20
N PRO A 114 -6.83 10.62 -17.21
CA PRO A 114 -6.87 11.44 -18.42
C PRO A 114 -6.93 12.94 -18.13
#